data_AF-A0A6H2TZ71-F1
#
_entry.id   AF-A0A6H2TZ71-F1
#
_cell.length_a   1.000
_cell.length_b   1.000
_cell.length_c   1.000
_cell.angle_alpha   90.00
_cell.angle_beta   90.00
_cell.angle_gamma   90.00
#
_symmetry.space_group_name_H-M   'P 1'
#
loop_
_entity.id
_entity.type
_entity.pdbx_description
1 polymer ?
#
loop_
_entity_poly.entity_id
_entity_poly.type
_entity_poly.pdbx_seq_one_letter_code
_entity_poly.pdbx_strand_id
1 'polypeptide(L)'
;LGVFDHLVNLKTLHVDYNKLQAIPPTLFDRLTELTHLELDTNQLKSLPPGIFDKLGKLTKLELHHNQLTTVPKGAFDSLTKLQYILLHSNPWDCACTDILYLSTWIGQNSGKVIKDSVNNPDSAVCSGTNTPVRAVTEASTSPSKCP
;
A
#
# COMPACT_ATOMS: atom_id res chain seq x y z
N LEU A 1 19.26 -12.61 -10.91
CA LEU A 1 18.92 -11.35 -11.62
C LEU A 1 17.40 -11.25 -11.62
N GLY A 2 16.83 -10.15 -11.14
CA GLY A 2 15.39 -9.96 -11.05
C GLY A 2 14.76 -9.74 -12.42
N VAL A 3 13.51 -10.19 -12.59
CA VAL A 3 12.81 -10.15 -13.89
C VAL A 3 12.65 -8.73 -14.46
N PHE A 4 12.69 -7.69 -13.62
CA PHE A 4 12.56 -6.29 -14.02
C PHE A 4 13.86 -5.49 -13.96
N ASP A 5 15.00 -6.10 -13.60
CA ASP A 5 16.24 -5.37 -13.29
C ASP A 5 16.79 -4.55 -14.46
N HIS A 6 16.49 -4.96 -15.69
CA HIS A 6 16.95 -4.27 -16.91
C HIS A 6 15.95 -3.24 -17.44
N LEU A 7 14.74 -3.16 -16.86
CA LEU A 7 13.68 -2.23 -17.28
C LEU A 7 13.86 -0.85 -16.64
N VAL A 8 15.09 -0.33 -16.62
CA VAL A 8 15.47 0.89 -15.86
C VAL A 8 14.77 2.18 -16.34
N ASN A 9 14.23 2.18 -17.55
CA ASN A 9 13.47 3.30 -18.12
C ASN A 9 11.94 3.11 -18.02
N LEU A 10 11.47 2.06 -17.36
CA LEU A 10 10.05 1.75 -17.26
C LEU A 10 9.32 2.83 -16.45
N LYS A 11 8.25 3.39 -17.03
CA LYS A 11 7.44 4.44 -16.39
C LYS A 11 6.17 3.91 -15.75
N THR A 12 5.67 2.80 -16.27
CA THR A 12 4.36 2.28 -15.93
C THR A 12 4.44 0.76 -15.90
N LEU A 13 4.02 0.16 -14.79
CA LEU A 13 4.03 -1.28 -14.59
C LEU A 13 2.65 -1.72 -14.13
N HIS A 14 2.02 -2.56 -14.96
CA HIS A 14 0.73 -3.18 -14.73
C HIS A 14 0.97 -4.64 -14.36
N VAL A 15 0.63 -5.01 -13.13
CA VAL A 15 0.65 -6.40 -12.65
C VAL A 15 -0.68 -6.76 -11.98
N ASP A 16 -1.69 -5.93 -12.23
CA ASP A 16 -3.09 -6.04 -11.80
C ASP A 16 -3.80 -7.24 -12.44
N TYR A 17 -4.95 -7.62 -11.87
CA TYR A 17 -5.77 -8.77 -12.32
C TYR A 17 -5.00 -10.10 -12.43
N ASN A 18 -4.15 -10.36 -11.45
CA ASN A 18 -3.35 -11.59 -11.37
C ASN A 18 -3.67 -12.40 -10.10
N LYS A 19 -2.88 -13.43 -9.82
CA LYS A 19 -3.01 -14.31 -8.64
C LYS A 19 -1.79 -14.23 -7.73
N LEU A 20 -1.10 -13.10 -7.72
CA LEU A 20 0.10 -12.92 -6.90
C LEU A 20 -0.28 -12.94 -5.42
N GLN A 21 0.36 -13.83 -4.65
CA GLN A 21 0.17 -13.90 -3.19
C GLN A 21 1.27 -13.16 -2.41
N ALA A 22 2.41 -12.93 -3.05
CA ALA A 22 3.57 -12.27 -2.49
C ALA A 22 4.37 -11.58 -3.59
N ILE A 23 5.16 -10.58 -3.19
CA ILE A 23 6.14 -9.90 -4.03
C ILE A 23 7.54 -10.25 -3.48
N PRO A 24 8.49 -10.71 -4.32
CA PRO A 24 9.87 -10.86 -3.91
C PRO A 24 10.46 -9.54 -3.38
N PRO A 25 11.29 -9.57 -2.33
CA PRO A 25 12.03 -8.40 -1.90
C PRO A 25 12.81 -7.81 -3.07
N THR A 26 12.99 -6.48 -3.09
CA THR A 26 13.78 -5.73 -4.08
C THR A 26 13.26 -5.76 -5.53
N LEU A 27 12.08 -6.35 -5.80
CA LEU A 27 11.55 -6.53 -7.17
C LEU A 27 11.51 -5.23 -7.98
N PHE A 28 11.28 -4.09 -7.32
CA PHE A 28 11.14 -2.79 -7.98
C PHE A 28 12.36 -1.87 -7.83
N ASP A 29 13.45 -2.34 -7.21
CA ASP A 29 14.59 -1.48 -6.82
C ASP A 29 15.28 -0.79 -8.01
N ARG A 30 15.24 -1.42 -9.19
CA ARG A 30 15.84 -0.89 -10.42
C ARG A 30 14.90 0.01 -11.22
N LEU A 31 13.63 0.11 -10.85
CA LEU A 31 12.59 0.85 -11.57
C LEU A 31 12.52 2.31 -11.10
N THR A 32 13.64 3.01 -11.07
CA THR A 32 13.74 4.37 -10.51
C THR A 32 12.98 5.43 -11.34
N GLU A 33 12.65 5.11 -12.59
CA GLU A 33 11.84 5.96 -13.49
C GLU A 33 10.32 5.69 -13.39
N LEU A 34 9.89 4.76 -12.53
CA LEU A 34 8.49 4.36 -12.42
C LEU A 34 7.63 5.51 -11.85
N THR A 35 6.51 5.75 -12.50
CA THR A 35 5.51 6.77 -12.15
C THR A 35 4.16 6.14 -11.79
N HIS A 36 3.83 5.00 -12.40
CA HIS A 36 2.57 4.27 -12.18
C HIS A 36 2.87 2.81 -11.86
N LEU A 37 2.32 2.32 -10.73
CA LEU A 37 2.42 0.93 -10.31
C LEU A 37 1.02 0.42 -9.93
N GLU A 38 0.54 -0.55 -10.70
CA GLU A 38 -0.77 -1.18 -10.51
C GLU A 38 -0.55 -2.63 -10.03
N LEU A 39 -0.92 -2.88 -8.78
CA LEU A 39 -0.81 -4.17 -8.09
C LEU A 39 -2.17 -4.64 -7.55
N ASP A 40 -3.24 -3.95 -7.92
CA ASP A 40 -4.59 -4.26 -7.47
C ASP A 40 -5.10 -5.58 -8.05
N THR A 41 -6.24 -6.02 -7.55
CA THR A 41 -6.93 -7.24 -8.02
C THR A 41 -5.97 -8.44 -8.06
N ASN A 42 -5.28 -8.65 -6.94
CA ASN A 42 -4.36 -9.75 -6.69
C ASN A 42 -4.72 -10.43 -5.35
N GLN A 43 -3.81 -11.22 -4.78
CA GLN A 43 -4.01 -11.95 -3.52
C GLN A 43 -2.89 -11.63 -2.50
N LEU A 44 -2.28 -10.45 -2.60
CA LEU A 44 -1.14 -10.06 -1.77
C LEU A 44 -1.54 -10.04 -0.30
N LYS A 45 -0.86 -10.84 0.52
CA LYS A 45 -1.11 -10.94 1.97
C LYS A 45 -0.25 -9.99 2.79
N SER A 46 0.91 -9.62 2.26
CA SER A 46 1.86 -8.70 2.87
C SER A 46 2.71 -8.03 1.80
N LEU A 47 3.39 -6.96 2.18
CA LEU A 47 4.40 -6.28 1.36
C LEU A 47 5.77 -6.45 2.03
N PRO A 48 6.84 -6.74 1.28
CA PRO A 48 8.19 -6.71 1.84
C PRO A 48 8.53 -5.30 2.37
N PRO A 49 9.23 -5.18 3.51
CA PRO A 49 9.76 -3.90 3.96
C PRO A 49 10.63 -3.24 2.86
N GLY A 50 10.44 -1.94 2.65
CA GLY A 50 11.21 -1.16 1.68
C GLY A 50 10.91 -1.43 0.21
N ILE A 51 9.87 -2.21 -0.12
CA ILE A 51 9.55 -2.59 -1.50
C ILE A 51 9.33 -1.40 -2.46
N PHE A 52 9.02 -0.21 -1.91
CA PHE A 52 8.80 1.00 -2.68
C PHE A 52 9.90 2.07 -2.50
N ASP A 53 10.97 1.79 -1.75
CA ASP A 53 11.94 2.81 -1.33
C ASP A 53 12.71 3.46 -2.48
N LYS A 54 12.87 2.75 -3.62
CA LYS A 54 13.56 3.28 -4.80
C LYS A 54 12.64 4.02 -5.76
N LEU A 55 11.33 4.03 -5.51
CA LEU A 55 10.31 4.56 -6.42
C LEU A 55 10.02 6.05 -6.14
N GLY A 56 11.06 6.87 -6.00
CA GLY A 56 10.92 8.30 -5.67
C GLY A 56 10.20 9.15 -6.73
N LYS A 57 9.93 8.60 -7.92
CA LYS A 57 9.16 9.23 -9.00
C LYS A 57 7.69 8.78 -9.07
N LEU A 58 7.27 7.84 -8.22
CA LEU A 58 5.93 7.28 -8.27
C LEU A 58 4.87 8.33 -7.93
N THR A 59 3.89 8.48 -8.82
CA THR A 59 2.74 9.40 -8.67
C THR A 59 1.45 8.63 -8.40
N LYS A 60 1.34 7.38 -8.85
CA LYS A 60 0.16 6.53 -8.70
C LYS A 60 0.56 5.14 -8.19
N LEU A 61 -0.07 4.69 -7.11
CA LEU A 61 0.08 3.35 -6.55
C LEU A 61 -1.30 2.72 -6.30
N GLU A 62 -1.58 1.59 -6.92
CA GLU A 62 -2.82 0.84 -6.68
C GLU A 62 -2.54 -0.45 -5.92
N LEU A 63 -3.12 -0.57 -4.73
CA LEU A 63 -3.01 -1.77 -3.86
C LEU A 63 -4.38 -2.34 -3.49
N HIS A 64 -5.45 -1.75 -4.00
CA HIS A 64 -6.82 -2.12 -3.69
C HIS A 64 -7.17 -3.53 -4.21
N HIS A 65 -8.23 -4.16 -3.69
CA HIS A 65 -8.60 -5.55 -4.05
C HIS A 65 -7.44 -6.56 -3.86
N ASN A 66 -6.83 -6.55 -2.66
CA ASN A 66 -5.83 -7.53 -2.23
C ASN A 66 -6.24 -8.15 -0.89
N GLN A 67 -5.32 -8.83 -0.21
CA GLN A 67 -5.52 -9.48 1.10
C GLN A 67 -4.60 -8.89 2.16
N LEU A 68 -4.22 -7.60 2.02
CA LEU A 68 -3.34 -6.93 2.97
C LEU A 68 -4.08 -6.67 4.28
N THR A 69 -3.48 -7.10 5.39
CA THR A 69 -3.98 -6.81 6.74
C THR A 69 -3.25 -5.61 7.35
N THR A 70 -2.03 -5.32 6.91
CA THR A 70 -1.22 -4.16 7.32
C THR A 70 -0.22 -3.82 6.20
N VAL A 71 0.55 -2.75 6.37
CA VAL A 71 1.73 -2.44 5.56
C VAL A 71 2.95 -2.26 6.48
N PRO A 72 4.17 -2.56 6.01
CA PRO A 72 5.37 -2.30 6.80
C PRO A 72 5.47 -0.83 7.23
N LYS A 73 5.99 -0.60 8.44
CA LYS A 73 6.31 0.75 8.90
C LYS A 73 7.23 1.44 7.89
N GLY A 74 6.86 2.63 7.47
CA GLY A 74 7.63 3.43 6.51
C GLY A 74 7.44 3.05 5.04
N ALA A 75 6.52 2.13 4.72
CA ALA A 75 6.32 1.62 3.35
C ALA A 75 6.15 2.72 2.27
N PHE A 76 5.64 3.89 2.65
CA PHE A 76 5.33 4.99 1.73
C PHE A 76 6.20 6.24 1.93
N ASP A 77 7.18 6.21 2.85
CA ASP A 77 7.90 7.41 3.27
C ASP A 77 8.77 7.98 2.14
N SER A 78 9.32 7.11 1.30
CA SER A 78 10.15 7.47 0.14
C SER A 78 9.32 7.98 -1.06
N LEU A 79 8.00 7.81 -1.04
CA LEU A 79 7.08 8.16 -2.14
C LEU A 79 6.71 9.65 -2.14
N THR A 80 7.72 10.51 -2.15
CA THR A 80 7.59 11.97 -2.01
C THR A 80 6.78 12.64 -3.13
N LYS A 81 6.66 12.01 -4.30
CA LYS A 81 5.86 12.49 -5.45
C LYS A 81 4.48 11.85 -5.56
N LEU A 82 4.08 10.99 -4.62
CA LEU A 82 2.81 10.28 -4.70
C LEU A 82 1.64 11.26 -4.68
N GLN A 83 0.74 11.12 -5.65
CA GLN A 83 -0.47 11.92 -5.79
C GLN A 83 -1.70 11.09 -5.48
N TYR A 84 -1.71 9.83 -5.91
CA TYR A 84 -2.86 8.94 -5.79
C TYR A 84 -2.45 7.59 -5.23
N ILE A 85 -3.19 7.15 -4.22
CA ILE A 85 -3.11 5.79 -3.69
C ILE A 85 -4.51 5.20 -3.50
N LEU A 86 -4.69 3.96 -3.93
CA LEU A 86 -5.93 3.21 -3.76
C LEU A 86 -5.67 2.06 -2.79
N LEU A 87 -6.34 2.08 -1.64
CA LEU A 87 -6.12 1.13 -0.51
C LEU A 87 -7.38 0.34 -0.11
N HIS A 88 -8.53 0.66 -0.71
CA HIS A 88 -9.80 0.04 -0.37
C HIS A 88 -9.83 -1.46 -0.72
N SER A 89 -10.87 -2.16 -0.27
CA SER A 89 -11.03 -3.60 -0.55
C SER A 89 -9.81 -4.44 -0.14
N ASN A 90 -9.27 -4.16 1.04
CA ASN A 90 -8.28 -4.97 1.75
C ASN A 90 -8.79 -5.23 3.18
N PRO A 91 -8.56 -6.42 3.76
CA PRO A 91 -9.02 -6.78 5.10
C PRO A 91 -8.10 -6.20 6.19
N TRP A 92 -7.99 -4.86 6.29
CA TRP A 92 -7.10 -4.19 7.24
C TRP A 92 -7.36 -4.63 8.69
N ASP A 93 -6.36 -5.19 9.36
CA ASP A 93 -6.43 -5.60 10.77
C ASP A 93 -6.16 -4.40 11.67
N CYS A 94 -7.25 -3.76 12.11
CA CYS A 94 -7.17 -2.60 12.98
C CYS A 94 -7.08 -2.93 14.47
N ALA A 95 -7.02 -4.22 14.85
CA ALA A 95 -6.84 -4.63 16.23
C ALA A 95 -5.35 -4.76 16.60
N CYS A 96 -4.51 -5.14 15.64
CA CYS A 96 -3.05 -5.17 15.76
C CYS A 96 -2.43 -3.75 15.73
N THR A 97 -1.37 -3.52 16.52
CA THR A 97 -0.65 -2.23 16.55
C THR A 97 0.08 -1.88 15.26
N ASP A 98 0.39 -2.85 14.40
CA ASP A 98 1.10 -2.59 13.14
C ASP A 98 0.32 -1.68 12.19
N ILE A 99 -1.00 -1.59 12.36
CA ILE A 99 -1.87 -0.72 11.57
C ILE A 99 -1.60 0.78 11.80
N LEU A 100 -0.97 1.14 12.93
CA LEU A 100 -0.85 2.54 13.36
C LEU A 100 -0.05 3.39 12.36
N TYR A 101 0.93 2.79 11.68
CA TYR A 101 1.63 3.46 10.59
C TYR A 101 0.65 3.86 9.48
N LEU A 102 -0.15 2.90 9.00
CA LEU A 102 -1.11 3.14 7.93
C LEU A 102 -2.18 4.15 8.33
N SER A 103 -2.74 4.01 9.54
CA SER A 103 -3.72 4.96 10.09
C SER A 103 -3.18 6.39 10.08
N THR A 104 -1.99 6.57 10.67
CA THR A 104 -1.32 7.89 10.75
C THR A 104 -1.01 8.44 9.36
N TRP A 105 -0.48 7.60 8.47
CA TRP A 105 -0.11 8.01 7.12
C TRP A 105 -1.34 8.47 6.33
N ILE A 106 -2.46 7.73 6.38
CA ILE A 106 -3.72 8.14 5.72
C ILE A 106 -4.23 9.45 6.32
N GLY A 107 -4.18 9.61 7.65
CA GLY A 107 -4.58 10.85 8.31
C GLY A 107 -3.80 12.07 7.82
N GLN A 108 -2.48 11.93 7.66
CA GLN A 108 -1.58 12.99 7.18
C GLN A 108 -1.64 13.22 5.65
N ASN A 109 -2.05 12.21 4.90
CA ASN A 109 -2.07 12.22 3.43
C ASN A 109 -3.49 12.05 2.86
N SER A 110 -4.51 12.52 3.58
CA SER A 110 -5.92 12.28 3.27
C SER A 110 -6.30 12.70 1.84
N GLY A 111 -5.71 13.79 1.33
CA GLY A 111 -5.90 14.28 -0.05
C GLY A 111 -5.39 13.36 -1.16
N LYS A 112 -4.60 12.32 -0.84
CA LYS A 112 -4.01 11.39 -1.81
C LYS A 112 -4.77 10.07 -1.95
N VAL A 113 -5.64 9.75 -0.99
CA VAL A 113 -6.36 8.47 -0.98
C VAL A 113 -7.61 8.58 -1.85
N ILE A 114 -7.66 7.77 -2.90
CA ILE A 114 -8.72 7.82 -3.93
C ILE A 114 -9.55 6.54 -3.88
N LYS A 115 -10.85 6.67 -4.19
CA LYS A 115 -11.74 5.57 -4.57
C LYS A 115 -12.68 6.09 -5.66
N ASP A 116 -12.91 5.31 -6.72
CA ASP A 116 -13.83 5.68 -7.81
C ASP A 116 -13.54 7.07 -8.41
N SER A 117 -12.26 7.39 -8.61
CA SER A 117 -11.77 8.69 -9.12
C SER A 117 -12.06 9.91 -8.25
N VAL A 118 -12.54 9.72 -7.01
CA VAL A 118 -12.77 10.81 -6.04
C VAL A 118 -11.88 10.66 -4.82
N ASN A 119 -11.50 11.79 -4.22
CA ASN A 119 -10.79 11.77 -2.94
C ASN A 119 -11.69 11.18 -1.85
N ASN A 120 -11.24 10.08 -1.26
CA ASN A 120 -11.98 9.34 -0.24
C ASN A 120 -11.00 8.70 0.76
N PRO A 121 -10.54 9.46 1.77
CA PRO A 121 -9.63 8.96 2.80
C PRO A 121 -10.27 7.92 3.74
N ASP A 122 -11.60 7.76 3.71
CA ASP A 122 -12.34 6.76 4.47
C ASP A 122 -12.48 5.42 3.73
N SER A 123 -11.97 5.33 2.49
CA SER A 123 -12.13 4.17 1.63
C SER A 123 -11.39 2.91 2.12
N ALA A 124 -10.30 3.08 2.88
CA ALA A 124 -9.64 1.99 3.60
C ALA A 124 -10.34 1.78 4.94
N VAL A 125 -10.96 0.60 5.11
CA VAL A 125 -11.78 0.28 6.28
C VAL A 125 -11.26 -0.95 7.03
N CYS A 126 -11.44 -0.94 8.34
CA CYS A 126 -11.08 -2.02 9.24
C CYS A 126 -11.92 -3.27 9.01
N SER A 127 -11.27 -4.42 8.89
CA SER A 127 -11.92 -5.72 8.82
C SER A 127 -12.80 -5.94 10.05
N GLY A 128 -14.03 -6.41 9.82
CA GLY A 128 -15.01 -6.73 10.87
C GLY A 128 -15.80 -5.55 11.44
N THR A 129 -15.27 -4.33 11.42
CA THR A 129 -15.96 -3.13 11.97
C THR A 129 -16.40 -2.12 10.92
N ASN A 130 -15.81 -2.16 9.71
CA ASN A 130 -16.03 -1.19 8.63
C ASN A 130 -15.76 0.27 9.04
N THR A 131 -15.03 0.51 10.13
CA THR A 131 -14.60 1.86 10.51
C THR A 131 -13.41 2.28 9.63
N PRO A 132 -13.23 3.58 9.35
CA PRO A 132 -12.07 4.03 8.58
C PRO A 132 -10.75 3.72 9.30
N VAL A 133 -9.77 3.19 8.57
CA VAL A 133 -8.43 2.89 9.12
C VAL A 133 -7.80 4.15 9.73
N ARG A 134 -7.99 5.32 9.12
CA ARG A 134 -7.47 6.61 9.61
C ARG A 134 -8.05 7.07 10.95
N ALA A 135 -9.12 6.44 11.43
CA ALA A 135 -9.73 6.73 12.73
C ALA A 135 -9.14 5.85 13.86
N VAL A 136 -8.29 4.88 13.52
CA VAL A 136 -7.67 3.97 14.49
C VAL A 136 -6.57 4.69 15.25
N THR A 137 -6.58 4.53 16.57
CA THR A 137 -5.58 5.10 17.48
C THR A 137 -4.95 4.00 18.34
N GLU A 138 -3.84 4.32 19.01
CA GLU A 138 -3.16 3.40 19.93
C GLU A 138 -4.11 2.81 20.97
N ALA A 139 -5.06 3.60 21.48
CA ALA A 139 -6.04 3.17 22.49
C ALA A 139 -6.97 2.03 22.03
N SER A 140 -7.15 1.86 20.72
CA SER A 140 -7.99 0.80 20.13
C SER A 140 -7.21 -0.43 19.66
N THR A 141 -5.87 -0.39 19.72
CA THR A 141 -4.97 -1.44 19.21
C THR A 141 -4.24 -2.16 20.34
N SER A 142 -3.68 -3.35 20.08
CA SER A 142 -2.79 -4.03 21.02
C SER A 142 -1.73 -4.87 20.28
N PRO A 143 -0.45 -4.89 20.72
CA PRO A 143 0.56 -5.81 20.18
C PRO A 143 0.18 -7.27 20.38
N SER A 144 -0.55 -7.59 21.45
CA SER A 144 -1.01 -8.95 21.74
C SER A 144 -2.08 -9.47 20.77
N LYS A 145 -2.62 -8.60 19.91
CA LYS A 145 -3.61 -8.94 18.88
C LYS A 145 -2.99 -9.04 17.48
N CYS A 146 -1.67 -8.87 17.37
CA CYS A 146 -0.95 -9.09 16.14
C CYS A 146 -0.70 -10.60 15.90
N PRO A 147 -0.67 -11.06 14.64
CA PRO A 147 -0.39 -12.44 14.28
C PRO A 147 1.05 -12.89 14.59
#